data_AF-R4KAX2-F1
#
_entry.id   AF-R4KAX2-F1
#
_cell.length_a   1.000
_cell.length_b   1.000
_cell.length_c   1.000
_cell.angle_alpha   90.00
_cell.angle_beta   90.00
_cell.angle_gamma   90.00
#
_symmetry.space_group_name_H-M   'P 1'
#
loop_
_entity.id
_entity.type
_entity.pdbx_description
1 polymer ?
#
loop_
_entity_poly.entity_id
_entity_poly.type
_entity_poly.pdbx_seq_one_letter_code
_entity_poly.pdbx_strand_id
1 'polypeptide(L)'
;MTSENEIPKELIVNKVYTSRQIKLFIAFNRVKIMSKDAVEFVKNDLKYKVTKIIKGYVESSSIKDKVVPSNEEKIYIVEKVQNIKRNFT
;
A
#
# COMPACT_ATOMS: atom_id res chain seq x y z
N MET A 1 16.39 17.27 0.49
CA MET A 1 16.71 16.07 1.29
C MET A 1 15.43 15.63 1.99
N THR A 2 14.92 14.42 1.73
CA THR A 2 13.84 13.86 2.57
C THR A 2 14.51 13.39 3.84
N SER A 3 14.10 13.88 5.01
CA SER A 3 14.71 13.42 6.27
C SER A 3 14.34 11.94 6.50
N GLU A 4 15.30 11.10 6.90
CA GLU A 4 15.05 9.66 7.14
C GLU A 4 13.91 9.41 8.15
N ASN A 5 13.62 10.41 8.99
CA ASN A 5 12.51 10.40 9.95
C ASN A 5 11.11 10.41 9.31
N GLU A 6 10.98 10.76 8.03
CA GLU A 6 9.70 10.76 7.32
C GLU A 6 9.35 9.40 6.69
N ILE A 7 10.31 8.47 6.62
CA ILE A 7 10.11 7.16 5.99
C ILE A 7 9.53 6.21 7.04
N PRO A 8 8.33 5.64 6.82
CA PRO A 8 7.80 4.64 7.73
C PRO A 8 8.74 3.45 7.82
N LYS A 9 9.12 3.03 9.03
CA LYS A 9 9.87 1.78 9.24
C LYS A 9 8.98 0.54 9.07
N GLU A 10 7.68 0.71 9.27
CA GLU A 10 6.66 -0.32 9.03
C GLU A 10 5.33 0.34 8.64
N LEU A 11 4.56 -0.36 7.81
CA LEU A 11 3.18 -0.03 7.50
C LEU A 11 2.25 -0.85 8.40
N ILE A 12 1.41 -0.17 9.18
CA ILE A 12 0.57 -0.80 10.21
C ILE A 12 -0.88 -0.87 9.72
N VAL A 13 -1.54 -2.01 9.91
CA VAL A 13 -2.97 -2.17 9.60
C VAL A 13 -3.79 -1.06 10.25
N ASN A 14 -4.76 -0.53 9.51
CA ASN A 14 -5.60 0.61 9.85
C ASN A 14 -4.91 1.98 9.94
N LYS A 15 -3.58 2.09 9.73
CA LYS A 15 -2.93 3.39 9.56
C LYS A 15 -3.01 3.90 8.13
N VAL A 16 -3.00 5.22 8.00
CA VAL A 16 -3.02 5.95 6.74
C VAL A 16 -1.64 6.51 6.44
N TYR A 17 -1.21 6.32 5.20
CA TYR A 17 0.07 6.80 4.69
C TYR A 17 -0.16 7.49 3.34
N THR A 18 0.72 8.43 2.97
CA THR A 18 0.69 8.97 1.61
C THR A 18 1.32 8.00 0.63
N SER A 19 0.98 8.10 -0.66
CA SER A 19 1.59 7.27 -1.70
C SER A 19 3.10 7.48 -1.74
N ARG A 20 3.59 8.70 -1.47
CA ARG A 20 5.03 8.99 -1.31
C ARG A 20 5.66 8.20 -0.17
N GLN A 21 5.05 8.19 1.03
CA GLN A 21 5.56 7.43 2.17
C GLN A 21 5.62 5.92 1.87
N ILE A 22 4.57 5.39 1.25
CA ILE A 22 4.52 3.97 0.87
C ILE A 22 5.58 3.66 -0.19
N LYS A 23 5.74 4.52 -1.22
CA LYS A 23 6.77 4.36 -2.26
C LYS A 23 8.18 4.36 -1.68
N LEU A 24 8.47 5.25 -0.73
CA LEU A 24 9.75 5.25 -0.03
C LEU A 24 9.93 3.97 0.79
N PHE A 25 8.92 3.53 1.52
CA PHE A 25 8.97 2.26 2.26
C PHE A 25 9.31 1.07 1.34
N ILE A 26 8.68 0.95 0.17
CA ILE A 26 8.99 -0.10 -0.81
C ILE A 26 10.44 0.00 -1.30
N ALA A 27 10.94 1.21 -1.57
CA ALA A 27 12.30 1.39 -2.08
C ALA A 27 13.38 0.88 -1.11
N PHE A 28 13.11 0.90 0.20
CA PHE A 28 14.03 0.47 1.24
C PHE A 28 13.73 -0.91 1.83
N ASN A 29 12.61 -1.54 1.46
CA ASN A 29 12.18 -2.82 2.04
C ASN A 29 11.79 -3.81 0.95
N ARG A 30 12.18 -5.08 1.11
CA ARG A 30 11.75 -6.15 0.20
C ARG A 30 10.31 -6.56 0.49
N VAL A 31 9.36 -5.78 -0.03
CA VAL A 31 7.91 -5.92 0.20
C VAL A 31 7.13 -5.64 -1.08
N LYS A 32 5.87 -6.06 -1.13
CA LYS A 32 4.94 -5.74 -2.22
C LYS A 32 3.73 -4.96 -1.70
N ILE A 33 3.21 -4.05 -2.53
CA ILE A 33 1.97 -3.33 -2.27
C ILE A 33 0.94 -3.75 -3.32
N MET A 34 -0.27 -4.07 -2.88
CA MET A 34 -1.42 -4.24 -3.77
C MET A 34 -2.47 -3.19 -3.47
N SER A 35 -2.95 -2.55 -4.53
CA SER A 35 -4.04 -1.57 -4.50
C SER A 35 -4.90 -1.80 -5.72
N LYS A 36 -6.23 -1.71 -5.56
CA LYS A 36 -7.16 -1.69 -6.70
C LYS A 36 -6.92 -0.46 -7.61
N ASP A 37 -6.41 0.62 -7.02
CA ASP A 37 -6.14 1.90 -7.69
C ASP A 37 -4.64 2.07 -7.97
N ALA A 38 -3.96 1.03 -8.47
CA ALA A 38 -2.51 1.03 -8.70
C ALA A 38 -2.05 2.15 -9.66
N VAL A 39 -2.86 2.47 -10.67
CA VAL A 39 -2.56 3.56 -11.62
C VAL A 39 -2.51 4.92 -10.92
N GLU A 40 -3.46 5.19 -10.04
CA GLU A 40 -3.49 6.46 -9.30
C GLU A 40 -2.41 6.52 -8.22
N PHE A 41 -2.07 5.38 -7.63
CA PHE A 41 -1.03 5.25 -6.61
C PHE A 41 0.34 5.73 -7.12
N VAL A 42 0.66 5.43 -8.38
CA VAL A 42 1.91 5.87 -9.00
C VAL A 42 1.87 7.37 -9.31
N LYS A 43 0.75 7.84 -9.88
CA LYS A 43 0.64 9.19 -10.47
C LYS A 43 0.48 10.32 -9.45
N ASN A 44 -0.25 10.10 -8.35
CA ASN A 44 -0.64 11.17 -7.42
C ASN A 44 -0.17 10.88 -5.99
N ASP A 45 0.10 11.93 -5.19
CA ASP A 45 0.37 11.80 -3.75
C ASP A 45 -0.92 11.73 -2.94
N LEU A 46 -1.60 10.57 -3.03
CA LEU A 46 -2.87 10.31 -2.36
C LEU A 46 -2.67 9.58 -1.03
N LYS A 47 -3.69 9.61 -0.18
CA LYS A 47 -3.72 8.87 1.09
C LYS A 47 -4.28 7.47 0.89
N TYR A 48 -3.59 6.49 1.45
CA TYR A 48 -3.95 5.09 1.42
C TYR A 48 -3.97 4.52 2.84
N LYS A 49 -5.00 3.73 3.15
CA LYS A 49 -5.11 2.99 4.40
C LYS A 49 -4.60 1.57 4.20
N VAL A 50 -3.73 1.09 5.08
CA VAL A 50 -3.34 -0.33 5.09
C VAL A 50 -4.51 -1.14 5.63
N THR A 51 -5.04 -2.06 4.84
CA THR A 51 -6.19 -2.87 5.24
C THR A 51 -5.78 -4.27 5.68
N LYS A 52 -4.74 -4.83 5.06
CA LYS A 52 -4.21 -6.16 5.40
C LYS A 52 -2.71 -6.24 5.18
N ILE A 53 -2.06 -7.13 5.92
CA ILE A 53 -0.68 -7.54 5.72
C ILE A 53 -0.69 -9.07 5.60
N ILE A 54 -0.16 -9.58 4.51
CA ILE A 54 -0.13 -11.00 4.20
C ILE A 54 1.33 -11.41 4.02
N LYS A 55 1.73 -12.55 4.58
CA LYS A 55 2.99 -13.19 4.18
C LYS A 55 2.66 -14.10 3.01
N GLY A 56 3.33 -13.90 1.87
CA GLY A 56 3.04 -14.65 0.66
C GLY A 56 3.76 -14.15 -0.57
N TYR A 57 3.37 -14.68 -1.73
CA TYR A 57 3.75 -14.17 -3.03
C TYR A 57 2.51 -13.76 -3.84
N VAL A 58 2.73 -12.92 -4.85
CA VAL A 58 1.68 -12.55 -5.81
C VAL A 58 1.87 -13.44 -7.03
N GLU A 59 0.84 -14.24 -7.34
CA GLU A 59 0.77 -15.00 -8.59
C GLU A 59 -0.03 -14.17 -9.60
N SER A 60 0.66 -13.65 -10.60
CA SER A 60 0.04 -12.91 -11.70
C SER A 60 -0.37 -13.87 -12.81
N SER A 61 -1.63 -13.79 -13.22
CA SER A 61 -2.17 -14.50 -14.38
C SER A 61 -2.76 -13.49 -15.37
N SER A 62 -3.01 -13.90 -16.60
CA SER A 62 -3.61 -13.05 -17.65
C SER A 62 -4.98 -12.49 -17.28
N ILE A 63 -5.65 -13.06 -16.27
CA ILE A 63 -7.04 -12.76 -15.90
C ILE A 63 -7.10 -12.00 -14.58
N LYS A 64 -6.27 -12.35 -13.60
CA LYS A 64 -6.25 -11.73 -12.27
C LYS A 64 -4.95 -12.00 -11.53
N ASP A 65 -4.52 -11.02 -10.74
CA ASP A 65 -3.52 -11.22 -9.70
C ASP A 65 -4.17 -11.84 -8.46
N LYS A 66 -3.52 -12.85 -7.87
CA LYS A 66 -3.94 -13.41 -6.58
C LYS A 66 -2.77 -13.42 -5.60
N VAL A 67 -3.08 -13.25 -4.32
CA VAL A 67 -2.11 -13.44 -3.24
C VAL A 67 -2.16 -14.89 -2.79
N VAL A 68 -1.02 -15.58 -2.82
CA VAL A 68 -0.86 -16.94 -2.31
C VAL A 68 -0.07 -16.87 -1.00
N PRO A 69 -0.64 -17.33 0.13
CA PRO A 69 0.08 -17.34 1.41
C PRO A 69 1.36 -18.18 1.36
N SER A 70 2.46 -17.63 1.87
CA SER A 70 3.79 -18.25 1.96
C SER A 70 4.64 -17.45 2.96
N ASN A 71 5.86 -17.89 3.29
CA ASN A 71 6.76 -17.11 4.17
C ASN A 71 7.76 -16.24 3.40
N GLU A 72 7.59 -16.09 2.08
CA GLU A 72 8.62 -15.51 1.21
C GLU A 72 8.69 -13.98 1.24
N GLU A 73 7.54 -13.29 1.18
CA GLU A 73 7.49 -11.83 1.16
C GLU A 73 6.36 -11.28 2.03
N LYS A 74 6.50 -10.04 2.52
CA LYS A 74 5.37 -9.29 3.11
C LYS A 74 4.66 -8.50 2.02
N ILE A 75 3.36 -8.75 1.87
CA ILE A 75 2.46 -8.06 0.94
C ILE A 75 1.49 -7.20 1.75
N TYR A 76 1.45 -5.91 1.46
CA TYR A 76 0.51 -4.98 2.08
C TYR A 76 -0.62 -4.68 1.11
N ILE A 77 -1.85 -4.88 1.56
CA ILE A 77 -3.04 -4.47 0.84
C ILE A 77 -3.41 -3.08 1.33
N VAL A 78 -3.54 -2.14 0.39
CA VAL A 78 -3.88 -0.76 0.69
C VAL A 78 -5.09 -0.31 -0.12
N GLU A 79 -5.91 0.53 0.48
CA GLU A 79 -7.10 1.10 -0.16
C GLU A 79 -7.02 2.62 -0.14
N LYS A 80 -7.38 3.26 -1.26
CA LYS A 80 -7.42 4.72 -1.35
C LYS A 80 -8.42 5.25 -0.33
N VAL A 81 -7.99 6.21 0.49
CA VAL A 81 -8.89 6.93 1.38
C VAL A 81 -9.69 7.91 0.51
N GLN A 82 -10.92 7.53 0.16
CA GLN A 82 -11.87 8.47 -0.42
C GLN A 82 -12.25 9.47 0.66
N ASN A 83 -12.11 10.77 0.38
CA ASN A 83 -12.74 11.78 1.22
C ASN A 83 -14.25 11.56 1.11
N ILE A 84 -14.84 10.89 2.09
CA ILE A 84 -16.28 10.92 2.28
C ILE A 84 -16.60 12.39 2.52
N LYS A 85 -17.11 13.08 1.50
CA LYS A 85 -17.87 14.31 1.72
C LYS A 85 -18.99 13.89 2.66
N ARG A 86 -18.83 14.18 3.96
CA ARG A 86 -19.94 14.10 4.91
C ARG A 86 -20.99 15.04 4.36
N ASN A 87 -22.02 14.48 3.73
CA ASN A 87 -23.24 15.21 3.47
C ASN A 87 -23.80 15.53 4.86
N PHE A 88 -23.59 16.76 5.31
CA PHE A 88 -24.41 17.32 6.37
C PHE A 88 -25.82 17.41 5.79
N THR A 89 -26.72 16.55 6.28
CA THR A 89 -28.16 16.69 6.11
C THR A 89 -28.73 16.89 7.50
#